data_AF-A0A9X4GFL4-F1
#
_entry.id   AF-A0A9X4GFL4-F1
#
_cell.length_a   1.000
_cell.length_b   1.000
_cell.length_c   1.000
_cell.angle_alpha   90.00
_cell.angle_beta   90.00
_cell.angle_gamma   90.00
#
_symmetry.space_group_name_H-M   'P 1'
#
loop_
_entity.id
_entity.type
_entity.pdbx_description
1 polymer ?
#
loop_
_entity_poly.entity_id
_entity_poly.type
_entity_poly.pdbx_seq_one_letter_code
_entity_poly.pdbx_strand_id
1 'polypeptide(L)'
;MAEIERVKTIQLTAPLEDLTQKISYTQLELKAPTLSQAEQFYEKQTSSTSLAAMRLLIALVTGTRESVLQPMDFIDFRKCEEYLLSFLTWKP
;
A
#
# COMPACT_ATOMS: atom_id res chain seq x y z
N MET A 1 -3.94 -20.48 15.05
CA MET A 1 -2.94 -19.71 14.28
C MET A 1 -3.72 -18.70 13.47
N ALA A 2 -3.57 -17.40 13.72
CA ALA A 2 -4.26 -16.40 12.90
C ALA A 2 -3.60 -16.40 11.53
N GLU A 3 -4.23 -17.05 10.57
CA GLU A 3 -3.90 -16.93 9.16
C GLU A 3 -4.06 -15.46 8.79
N ILE A 4 -2.97 -14.70 8.71
CA ILE A 4 -3.07 -13.35 8.19
C ILE A 4 -3.48 -13.50 6.73
N GLU A 5 -4.67 -13.00 6.37
CA GLU A 5 -5.12 -12.96 4.99
C GLU A 5 -4.03 -12.30 4.16
N ARG A 6 -3.45 -13.05 3.22
CA ARG A 6 -2.33 -12.57 2.40
C ARG A 6 -2.78 -11.53 1.37
N VAL A 7 -4.08 -11.32 1.22
CA VAL A 7 -4.69 -10.40 0.27
C VAL A 7 -5.88 -9.72 0.96
N LYS A 8 -5.94 -8.40 0.90
CA LYS A 8 -7.04 -7.60 1.42
C LYS A 8 -7.41 -6.54 0.40
N THR A 9 -8.68 -6.51 0.04
CA THR A 9 -9.21 -5.51 -0.89
C THR A 9 -9.75 -4.33 -0.11
N ILE A 10 -9.18 -3.16 -0.32
CA ILE A 10 -9.64 -1.88 0.23
C ILE A 10 -10.46 -1.17 -0.83
N GLN A 11 -11.74 -0.96 -0.56
CA GLN A 11 -12.56 -0.09 -1.40
C GLN A 11 -12.13 1.36 -1.19
N LEU A 12 -11.84 2.04 -2.29
CA LEU A 12 -11.45 3.44 -2.28
C LEU A 12 -12.68 4.32 -2.13
N THR A 13 -12.58 5.34 -1.29
CA THR A 13 -13.63 6.34 -1.11
C THR A 13 -13.77 7.21 -2.36
N ALA A 14 -12.64 7.56 -2.96
CA ALA A 14 -12.55 8.27 -4.24
C ALA A 14 -11.87 7.38 -5.29
N PRO A 15 -12.45 7.23 -6.49
CA PRO A 15 -11.81 6.48 -7.56
C PRO A 15 -10.50 7.15 -7.96
N LEU A 16 -9.42 6.36 -8.06
CA LEU A 16 -8.13 6.86 -8.52
C LEU A 16 -8.02 6.67 -10.02
N GLU A 17 -7.75 7.75 -10.73
CA GLU A 17 -7.59 7.71 -12.18
C GLU A 17 -6.11 7.63 -12.54
N ASP A 18 -5.73 6.52 -13.17
CA ASP A 18 -4.44 6.38 -13.79
C ASP A 18 -4.49 6.94 -15.21
N LEU A 19 -4.03 8.18 -15.36
CA LEU A 19 -4.01 8.89 -16.64
C LEU A 19 -3.09 8.24 -17.68
N THR A 20 -2.11 7.45 -17.27
CA THR A 20 -1.16 6.83 -18.20
C THR A 20 -1.71 5.51 -18.77
N GLN A 21 -2.39 4.72 -17.94
CA GLN A 21 -3.02 3.46 -18.36
C GLN A 21 -4.48 3.66 -18.76
N LYS A 22 -5.05 4.84 -18.50
CA LYS A 22 -6.49 5.15 -18.65
C LYS A 22 -7.37 4.15 -17.87
N ILE A 23 -6.95 3.82 -16.66
CA ILE A 23 -7.65 2.89 -15.77
C ILE A 23 -8.16 3.67 -14.57
N SER A 24 -9.40 3.44 -14.17
CA SER A 24 -9.95 3.93 -12.91
C SER A 24 -9.95 2.81 -11.86
N TYR A 25 -9.22 3.02 -10.77
CA TYR A 25 -9.19 2.13 -9.62
C TYR A 25 -10.29 2.55 -8.64
N THR A 26 -11.31 1.72 -8.48
CA THR A 26 -12.35 1.89 -7.44
C THR A 26 -12.04 1.12 -6.17
N GLN A 27 -11.10 0.18 -6.24
CA GLN A 27 -10.62 -0.63 -5.13
C GLN A 27 -9.13 -0.93 -5.34
N LEU A 28 -8.40 -1.14 -4.25
CA LEU A 28 -7.02 -1.58 -4.24
C LEU A 28 -6.93 -2.95 -3.59
N GLU A 29 -6.28 -3.88 -4.28
CA GLU A 29 -5.99 -5.21 -3.75
C GLU A 29 -4.60 -5.20 -3.10
N LEU A 30 -4.54 -5.11 -1.77
CA LEU A 30 -3.29 -5.12 -1.03
C LEU A 30 -2.87 -6.54 -0.70
N LYS A 31 -1.66 -6.90 -1.12
CA LYS A 31 -1.08 -8.21 -0.84
C LYS A 31 -0.06 -8.14 0.29
N ALA A 32 0.23 -9.28 0.89
CA ALA A 32 1.32 -9.41 1.84
C ALA A 32 2.63 -8.95 1.17
N PRO A 33 3.34 -7.98 1.75
CA PRO A 33 4.59 -7.52 1.18
C PRO A 33 5.62 -8.65 1.19
N THR A 34 6.38 -8.74 0.11
CA THR A 34 7.55 -9.61 0.03
C THR A 34 8.72 -9.00 0.79
N LEU A 35 9.71 -9.83 1.14
CA LEU A 35 10.90 -9.39 1.86
C LEU A 35 11.56 -8.18 1.17
N SER A 36 11.75 -8.23 -0.15
CA SER A 36 12.35 -7.14 -0.92
C SER A 36 11.50 -5.86 -0.96
N GLN A 37 10.18 -5.94 -0.82
CA GLN A 37 9.31 -4.77 -0.73
C GLN A 37 9.38 -4.15 0.67
N ALA A 38 9.45 -4.98 1.72
CA ALA A 38 9.67 -4.52 3.08
C ALA A 38 11.04 -3.85 3.24
N GLU A 39 12.10 -4.41 2.65
CA GLU A 39 13.43 -3.78 2.61
C GLU A 39 13.37 -2.40 1.95
N GLN A 40 12.77 -2.29 0.76
CA GLN A 40 12.58 -1.01 0.08
C GLN A 40 11.79 0.00 0.93
N PHE A 41 10.80 -0.47 1.68
CA PHE A 41 10.06 0.36 2.64
C PHE A 41 10.98 0.90 3.73
N TYR A 42 11.78 0.05 4.39
CA TYR A 42 12.71 0.48 5.43
C TYR A 42 13.79 1.44 4.90
N GLU A 43 14.32 1.18 3.70
CA GLU A 43 15.27 2.05 3.03
C GLU A 43 14.66 3.43 2.73
N LYS A 44 13.44 3.46 2.18
CA LYS A 44 12.72 4.71 1.92
C LYS A 44 12.31 5.44 3.19
N GLN A 45 11.94 4.71 4.24
CA GLN A 45 11.57 5.30 5.53
C GLN A 45 12.78 5.99 6.15
N THR A 46 13.95 5.40 6.03
CA THR A 46 15.22 5.96 6.51
C THR A 46 15.67 7.16 5.67
N SER A 47 15.48 7.09 4.35
CA SER A 47 15.97 8.12 3.41
C SER A 47 15.00 9.28 3.18
N SER A 48 13.73 9.15 3.56
CA SER A 48 12.68 10.13 3.27
C SER A 48 11.72 10.27 4.46
N THR A 49 10.43 10.04 4.27
CA THR A 49 9.41 10.12 5.33
C THR A 49 8.63 8.81 5.41
N SER A 50 8.13 8.45 6.59
CA SER A 50 7.28 7.26 6.77
C SER A 50 6.09 7.24 5.83
N LEU A 51 5.50 8.40 5.55
CA LEU A 51 4.39 8.57 4.59
C LEU A 51 4.80 8.21 3.16
N ALA A 52 5.95 8.71 2.69
CA ALA A 52 6.46 8.39 1.37
C ALA A 52 6.85 6.90 1.25
N ALA A 53 7.45 6.34 2.29
CA ALA A 53 7.79 4.92 2.36
C ALA A 53 6.54 4.04 2.31
N MET A 54 5.52 4.36 3.12
CA MET A 54 4.25 3.63 3.12
C MET A 54 3.55 3.70 1.77
N ARG A 55 3.53 4.88 1.14
CA ARG A 55 2.95 5.03 -0.21
C ARG A 55 3.66 4.16 -1.23
N LEU A 56 4.99 4.10 -1.18
CA LEU A 56 5.79 3.23 -2.04
C LEU A 56 5.47 1.75 -1.76
N LEU A 57 5.36 1.35 -0.49
CA LEU A 57 4.97 -0.02 -0.15
C LEU A 57 3.58 -0.38 -0.68
N ILE A 58 2.60 0.51 -0.54
CA ILE A 58 1.25 0.34 -1.08
C ILE A 58 1.29 0.18 -2.60
N ALA A 59 2.04 1.03 -3.30
CA ALA A 59 2.23 0.94 -4.75
C ALA A 59 2.81 -0.43 -5.14
N LEU A 60 3.84 -0.88 -4.42
CA LEU A 60 4.50 -2.16 -4.66
C LEU A 60 3.57 -3.37 -4.44
N VAL A 61 2.78 -3.38 -3.36
CA VAL A 61 1.90 -4.53 -3.05
C VAL A 61 0.62 -4.56 -3.89
N THR A 62 0.13 -3.40 -4.31
CA THR A 62 -1.07 -3.29 -5.16
C THR A 62 -0.74 -3.33 -6.65
N GLY A 63 0.55 -3.22 -7.01
CA GLY A 63 0.99 -3.11 -8.40
C GLY A 63 0.57 -1.80 -9.07
N THR A 64 0.23 -0.78 -8.27
CA THR A 64 -0.12 0.56 -8.75
C THR A 64 1.10 1.49 -8.72
N ARG A 65 0.95 2.70 -9.28
CA ARG A 65 2.01 3.70 -9.25
C ARG A 65 1.77 4.73 -8.15
N GLU A 66 2.86 5.21 -7.56
CA GLU A 66 2.78 6.27 -6.53
C GLU A 66 2.02 7.51 -7.01
N SER A 67 2.13 7.87 -8.29
CA SER A 67 1.40 9.01 -8.88
C SER A 67 -0.12 8.83 -8.84
N VAL A 68 -0.61 7.59 -8.92
CA VAL A 68 -2.04 7.24 -8.83
C VAL A 68 -2.51 7.29 -7.39
N LEU A 69 -1.64 6.91 -6.46
CA LEU A 69 -1.91 6.98 -5.02
C LEU A 69 -1.75 8.40 -4.46
N GLN A 70 -1.18 9.33 -5.22
CA GLN A 70 -0.98 10.71 -4.77
C GLN A 70 -2.30 11.47 -4.49
N PRO A 71 -3.34 11.39 -5.35
CA PRO A 71 -4.66 11.96 -5.05
C PRO A 71 -5.52 11.11 -4.10
N MET A 72 -4.99 10.02 -3.55
CA MET A 72 -5.75 9.12 -2.68
C MET A 72 -6.14 9.78 -1.36
N ASP A 73 -7.35 9.46 -0.90
CA ASP A 73 -7.86 9.94 0.37
C ASP A 73 -6.98 9.45 1.54
N PHE A 74 -6.72 10.35 2.48
CA PHE A 74 -5.85 10.04 3.62
C PHE A 74 -6.43 8.89 4.48
N ILE A 75 -7.75 8.78 4.54
CA ILE A 75 -8.43 7.68 5.24
C ILE A 75 -8.11 6.33 4.59
N ASP A 76 -8.17 6.24 3.26
CA ASP A 76 -7.86 4.99 2.57
C ASP A 76 -6.37 4.66 2.68
N PHE A 77 -5.51 5.68 2.64
CA PHE A 77 -4.08 5.50 2.89
C PHE A 77 -3.82 4.89 4.27
N ARG A 78 -4.50 5.39 5.32
CA ARG A 78 -4.37 4.87 6.68
C ARG A 78 -4.86 3.44 6.83
N LYS A 79 -5.95 3.06 6.14
CA LYS A 79 -6.42 1.65 6.10
C LYS A 79 -5.34 0.73 5.50
N CYS A 80 -4.67 1.19 4.46
CA CYS A 80 -3.60 0.45 3.81
C CYS A 80 -2.37 0.31 4.71
N GLU A 81 -1.97 1.41 5.36
CA GLU A 81 -0.88 1.45 6.34
C GLU A 81 -1.12 0.48 7.50
N GLU A 82 -2.31 0.50 8.12
CA GLU A 82 -2.64 -0.37 9.25
C GLU A 82 -2.56 -1.87 8.88
N TYR A 83 -3.04 -2.22 7.68
CA TYR A 83 -2.94 -3.58 7.18
C TYR A 83 -1.50 -4.00 6.95
N LEU A 84 -0.68 -3.17 6.30
CA LEU A 84 0.73 -3.47 6.04
C LEU A 84 1.55 -3.56 7.32
N LEU A 85 1.31 -2.65 8.26
CA LEU A 85 1.93 -2.69 9.59
C LEU A 85 1.56 -3.96 10.35
N SER A 86 0.36 -4.52 10.14
CA SER A 86 -0.02 -5.79 10.76
C SER A 86 0.89 -6.95 10.32
N PHE A 87 1.43 -6.94 9.09
CA PHE A 87 2.45 -7.92 8.66
C PHE A 87 3.83 -7.62 9.24
N LEU A 88 4.23 -6.34 9.24
CA LEU A 88 5.56 -5.94 9.75
C LEU A 88 5.69 -6.14 11.26
N THR A 89 4.59 -6.03 11.99
CA THR A 89 4.52 -6.23 13.44
C THR A 89 4.12 -7.65 13.83
N TRP A 90 3.80 -8.51 12.85
CA TRP A 90 3.44 -9.90 13.12
C TRP A 90 4.65 -10.67 13.66
N LYS A 91 4.47 -11.25 14.84
CA LYS A 91 5.46 -12.11 15.49
C LYS A 91 4.95 -13.56 15.44
N PRO A 92 5.72 -14.52 14.90
CA PRO A 92 5.35 -15.92 14.81
C PRO A 92 5.26 -16.59 16.20
#